data_AF-A0A1Q6EKV1-F1
#
_entry.id   AF-A0A1Q6EKV1-F1
#
_cell.length_a   1.000
_cell.length_b   1.000
_cell.length_c   1.000
_cell.angle_alpha   90.00
_cell.angle_beta   90.00
_cell.angle_gamma   90.00
#
_symmetry.space_group_name_H-M   'P 1'
#
loop_
_entity.id
_entity.type
_entity.pdbx_description
1 polymer ?
#
loop_
_entity_poly.entity_id
_entity_poly.type
_entity_poly.pdbx_seq_one_letter_code
_entity_poly.pdbx_strand_id
1 'polypeptide(L)'
;MKQTSQILQTGTCILEQSNYIPSTTSNVLWGRLPCRNDRMIGTVHSGNEITIDTISHEGLLEDQGSDPMTYFTTHGVAANDVLNDGIAIARECHRNPDTDGPHVVTGPIAVPEAHPGDLLAITPTTLAPRFPTV
;
A
#
# COMPACT_ATOMS: atom_id res chain seq x y z
N MET A 1 18.97 7.84 16.99
CA MET A 1 19.65 7.21 15.84
C MET A 1 19.22 8.00 14.61
N LYS A 2 20.15 8.49 13.79
CA LYS A 2 19.79 9.25 12.58
C LYS A 2 19.12 8.26 11.62
N GLN A 3 17.83 8.45 11.33
CA GLN A 3 17.15 7.75 10.24
C GLN A 3 17.92 8.08 8.96
N THR A 4 18.62 7.10 8.42
CA THR A 4 19.13 7.16 7.05
C THR A 4 17.93 7.32 6.12
N SER A 5 17.97 8.38 5.31
CA SER A 5 16.98 8.80 4.31
C SER A 5 16.87 7.80 3.16
N GLN A 6 16.60 6.53 3.46
CA GLN A 6 16.49 5.48 2.45
C GLN A 6 15.03 5.37 1.99
N ILE A 7 14.84 5.41 0.68
CA ILE A 7 13.56 5.10 0.04
C ILE A 7 13.26 3.62 0.22
N LEU A 8 12.08 3.31 0.76
CA LEU A 8 11.65 1.93 0.97
C LEU A 8 10.84 1.47 -0.24
N GLN A 9 11.56 1.20 -1.34
CA GLN A 9 10.99 0.46 -2.46
C GLN A 9 10.49 -0.90 -1.98
N THR A 10 9.49 -1.47 -2.64
CA THR A 10 8.88 -2.75 -2.27
C THR A 10 9.93 -3.82 -1.96
N GLY A 11 9.82 -4.46 -0.79
CA GLY A 11 10.74 -5.50 -0.33
C GLY A 11 12.04 -4.99 0.31
N THR A 12 12.27 -3.68 0.34
CA THR A 12 13.44 -3.09 1.01
C THR A 12 13.25 -3.06 2.52
N CYS A 13 14.31 -3.41 3.27
CA CYS A 13 14.30 -3.43 4.75
C CYS A 13 13.24 -4.36 5.36
N ILE A 14 12.83 -5.39 4.63
CA ILE A 14 11.94 -6.44 5.12
C ILE A 14 12.77 -7.58 5.73
N LEU A 15 12.41 -8.00 6.94
CA LEU A 15 13.08 -9.11 7.61
C LEU A 15 12.84 -10.42 6.85
N GLU A 16 13.88 -11.25 6.76
CA GLU A 16 13.75 -12.60 6.22
C GLU A 16 12.66 -13.38 6.96
N GLN A 17 11.85 -14.14 6.22
CA GLN A 17 10.75 -14.95 6.76
C GLN A 17 9.61 -14.17 7.44
N SER A 18 9.59 -12.84 7.34
CA SER A 18 8.44 -12.06 7.81
C SER A 18 7.19 -12.34 6.96
N ASN A 19 6.02 -12.30 7.59
CA ASN A 19 4.75 -12.29 6.89
C ASN A 19 4.60 -10.90 6.26
N TYR A 20 4.89 -10.79 4.97
CA TYR A 20 4.98 -9.51 4.26
C TYR A 20 4.07 -9.49 3.04
N ILE A 21 3.28 -8.42 2.91
CA ILE A 21 2.38 -8.19 1.77
C ILE A 21 2.73 -6.88 1.07
N PRO A 22 3.21 -6.93 -0.19
CA PRO A 22 3.50 -5.74 -0.98
C PRO A 22 2.24 -5.13 -1.62
N SER A 23 2.24 -3.82 -1.88
CA SER A 23 1.22 -3.09 -2.67
C SER A 23 1.38 -3.30 -4.18
N THR A 24 1.46 -4.54 -4.66
CA THR A 24 1.49 -4.82 -6.11
C THR A 24 0.12 -4.59 -6.76
N THR A 25 0.08 -4.45 -8.09
CA THR A 25 -1.16 -4.28 -8.87
C THR A 25 -2.16 -5.41 -8.66
N SER A 26 -1.69 -6.60 -8.31
CA SER A 26 -2.50 -7.78 -7.96
C SER A 26 -2.98 -7.83 -6.50
N ASN A 27 -2.46 -6.96 -5.63
CA ASN A 27 -2.69 -6.96 -4.19
C ASN A 27 -3.44 -5.71 -3.71
N VAL A 28 -3.81 -4.81 -4.62
CA VAL A 28 -4.51 -3.58 -4.26
C VAL A 28 -5.89 -3.50 -4.88
N LEU A 29 -6.78 -2.82 -4.17
CA LEU A 29 -8.04 -2.31 -4.68
C LEU A 29 -7.95 -0.79 -4.70
N TRP A 30 -8.29 -0.16 -5.83
CA TRP A 30 -8.28 1.29 -5.94
C TRP A 30 -9.71 1.84 -5.84
N GLY A 31 -9.95 2.60 -4.77
CA GLY A 31 -11.18 3.34 -4.53
C GLY A 31 -12.34 2.53 -3.96
N ARG A 32 -12.10 1.27 -3.61
CA ARG A 32 -13.09 0.39 -2.98
C ARG A 32 -12.50 -0.31 -1.76
N LEU A 33 -13.35 -0.54 -0.77
CA LEU A 33 -13.01 -1.45 0.33
C LEU A 33 -13.26 -2.90 -0.11
N PRO A 34 -12.43 -3.86 0.34
CA PRO A 34 -12.67 -5.26 0.09
C PRO A 34 -14.03 -5.72 0.62
N CYS A 35 -14.63 -6.67 -0.07
CA CYS A 35 -15.87 -7.34 0.27
C CYS A 35 -15.67 -8.86 0.34
N ARG A 36 -16.73 -9.57 0.74
CA ARG A 36 -16.71 -11.04 0.95
C ARG A 36 -16.24 -11.84 -0.29
N ASN A 37 -16.45 -11.31 -1.49
CA ASN A 37 -16.17 -12.01 -2.74
C ASN A 37 -14.77 -11.70 -3.29
N ASP A 38 -14.02 -10.80 -2.67
CA ASP A 38 -12.66 -10.49 -3.10
C ASP A 38 -11.69 -11.61 -2.72
N ARG A 39 -10.72 -11.86 -3.60
CA ARG A 39 -9.67 -12.85 -3.37
C ARG A 39 -8.75 -12.39 -2.25
N MET A 40 -8.63 -13.20 -1.19
CA MET A 40 -7.65 -12.97 -0.13
C MET A 40 -6.23 -13.02 -0.70
N ILE A 41 -5.40 -12.04 -0.32
CA ILE A 41 -4.01 -11.90 -0.81
C ILE A 41 -2.98 -12.39 0.20
N GLY A 42 -3.43 -12.71 1.42
CA GLY A 42 -2.59 -13.25 2.47
C GLY A 42 -3.40 -13.61 3.70
N THR A 43 -2.72 -14.04 4.75
CA THR A 43 -3.33 -14.51 5.99
C THR A 43 -2.46 -14.10 7.17
N VAL A 44 -3.09 -13.71 8.28
CA VAL A 44 -2.42 -13.50 9.57
C VAL A 44 -3.26 -14.15 10.67
N HIS A 45 -2.62 -14.98 11.47
CA HIS A 45 -3.27 -15.62 12.62
C HIS A 45 -3.36 -14.65 13.80
N SER A 46 -4.40 -14.80 14.63
CA SER A 46 -4.53 -13.99 15.84
C SER A 46 -3.26 -14.05 16.71
N GLY A 47 -2.76 -12.88 17.11
CA GLY A 47 -1.51 -12.73 17.88
C GLY A 47 -0.23 -12.66 17.05
N ASN A 48 -0.29 -12.92 15.74
CA ASN A 48 0.88 -12.81 14.86
C ASN A 48 1.00 -11.41 14.24
N GLU A 49 2.22 -11.06 13.84
CA GLU A 49 2.52 -9.82 13.13
C GLU A 49 2.48 -10.01 11.61
N ILE A 50 2.20 -8.91 10.91
CA ILE A 50 2.26 -8.80 9.45
C ILE A 50 2.80 -7.43 9.06
N THR A 51 3.69 -7.39 8.07
CA THR A 51 4.18 -6.15 7.47
C THR A 51 3.46 -5.92 6.15
N ILE A 52 2.90 -4.73 5.97
CA ILE A 52 2.11 -4.38 4.81
C ILE A 52 2.69 -3.11 4.20
N ASP A 53 3.04 -3.17 2.93
CA ASP A 53 3.28 -1.95 2.16
C ASP A 53 1.96 -1.22 1.94
N THR A 54 2.01 0.10 2.01
CA THR A 54 0.94 0.98 1.58
C THR A 54 1.48 1.97 0.56
N ILE A 55 0.61 2.47 -0.30
CA ILE A 55 0.92 3.51 -1.28
C ILE A 55 -0.08 4.65 -1.14
N SER A 56 0.41 5.88 -1.27
CA SER A 56 -0.48 7.05 -1.35
C SER A 56 -1.22 7.06 -2.69
N HIS A 57 -2.39 7.69 -2.74
CA HIS A 57 -3.07 7.98 -3.99
C HIS A 57 -2.50 9.23 -4.70
N GLU A 58 -1.59 9.95 -4.06
CA GLU A 58 -0.91 11.12 -4.62
C GLU A 58 -0.10 10.76 -5.89
N GLY A 59 -0.30 11.53 -6.95
CA GLY A 59 0.23 11.31 -8.29
C GLY A 59 -0.54 10.29 -9.13
N LEU A 60 -1.46 9.53 -8.52
CA LEU A 60 -2.27 8.53 -9.21
C LEU A 60 -3.59 9.12 -9.72
N LEU A 61 -4.15 10.11 -9.02
CA LEU A 61 -5.44 10.69 -9.37
C LEU A 61 -5.39 11.45 -10.71
N GLU A 62 -6.52 11.49 -11.40
CA GLU A 62 -6.69 12.06 -12.74
C GLU A 62 -6.44 13.57 -12.75
N ASP A 63 -6.86 14.28 -11.70
CA ASP A 63 -6.61 15.71 -11.50
C ASP A 63 -5.15 16.02 -11.14
N GLN A 64 -4.37 14.99 -10.82
CA GLN A 64 -2.93 15.04 -10.57
C GLN A 64 -2.10 14.54 -11.77
N GLY A 65 -2.77 14.13 -12.86
CA GLY A 65 -2.16 13.71 -14.12
C GLY A 65 -2.00 12.20 -14.30
N SER A 66 -2.39 11.38 -13.32
CA SER A 66 -2.26 9.90 -13.36
C SER A 66 -0.85 9.40 -13.75
N ASP A 67 0.17 10.17 -13.37
CA ASP A 67 1.57 9.87 -13.61
C ASP A 67 2.38 10.22 -12.35
N PRO A 68 2.59 9.25 -11.45
CA PRO A 68 3.34 9.47 -10.22
C PRO A 68 4.77 9.97 -10.48
N MET A 69 5.39 9.56 -11.58
CA MET A 69 6.75 10.00 -11.93
C MET A 69 6.75 11.51 -12.20
N THR A 70 5.88 11.98 -13.10
CA THR A 70 5.78 13.41 -13.42
C THR A 70 5.30 14.22 -12.22
N TYR A 71 4.32 13.70 -11.48
CA TYR A 71 3.76 14.38 -10.30
C TYR A 71 4.84 14.65 -9.23
N PHE A 72 5.53 13.60 -8.77
CA PHE A 72 6.49 13.76 -7.68
C PHE A 72 7.75 14.52 -8.12
N THR A 73 8.23 14.31 -9.35
CA THR A 73 9.41 15.05 -9.86
C THR A 73 9.13 16.55 -10.01
N THR A 74 7.91 16.95 -10.37
CA THR A 74 7.50 18.37 -10.38
C THR A 74 7.51 18.99 -8.98
N HIS A 75 7.33 18.17 -7.94
CA HIS A 75 7.40 18.56 -6.53
C HIS A 75 8.81 18.39 -5.92
N GLY A 76 9.83 18.17 -6.74
CA GLY A 76 11.23 18.13 -6.29
C GLY A 76 11.72 16.78 -5.77
N VAL A 77 10.94 15.71 -5.95
CA VAL A 77 11.38 14.34 -5.66
C VAL A 77 12.33 13.87 -6.77
N ALA A 78 13.46 13.26 -6.43
CA ALA A 78 14.34 12.68 -7.43
C ALA A 78 13.64 11.50 -8.13
N ALA A 79 13.82 11.35 -9.45
CA ALA A 79 13.14 10.29 -10.21
C ALA A 79 13.38 8.87 -9.65
N ASN A 80 14.58 8.61 -9.12
CA ASN A 80 14.93 7.32 -8.51
C ASN A 80 14.28 7.09 -7.13
N ASP A 81 13.72 8.15 -6.53
CA ASP A 81 13.05 8.09 -5.23
C ASP A 81 11.53 7.94 -5.37
N VAL A 82 10.99 7.99 -6.59
CA VAL A 82 9.58 7.69 -6.86
C VAL A 82 9.34 6.19 -6.70
N LEU A 83 8.28 5.83 -5.97
CA LEU A 83 7.99 4.43 -5.71
C LEU A 83 7.47 3.72 -6.96
N ASN A 84 8.07 2.56 -7.27
CA ASN A 84 7.77 1.82 -8.49
C ASN A 84 6.36 1.19 -8.48
N ASP A 85 5.84 0.85 -7.31
CA ASP A 85 4.49 0.32 -7.14
C ASP A 85 3.42 1.38 -7.50
N GLY A 86 3.60 2.64 -7.09
CA GLY A 86 2.74 3.75 -7.52
C GLY A 86 2.68 3.88 -9.04
N ILE A 87 3.83 3.83 -9.71
CA ILE A 87 3.92 3.90 -11.19
C ILE A 87 3.19 2.70 -11.84
N ALA A 88 3.39 1.50 -11.32
CA ALA A 88 2.74 0.30 -11.83
C ALA A 88 1.21 0.37 -11.64
N ILE A 89 0.74 0.83 -10.48
CA ILE A 89 -0.69 0.99 -10.17
C ILE A 89 -1.34 2.02 -11.09
N ALA A 90 -0.72 3.19 -11.28
CA ALA A 90 -1.26 4.20 -12.20
C ALA A 90 -1.37 3.69 -13.65
N ARG A 91 -0.49 2.76 -14.04
CA ARG A 91 -0.46 2.20 -15.39
C ARG A 91 -1.44 1.05 -15.60
N GLU A 92 -1.60 0.17 -14.60
CA GLU A 92 -2.28 -1.14 -14.76
C GLU A 92 -3.62 -1.22 -14.05
N CYS A 93 -3.85 -0.38 -13.04
CA CYS A 93 -5.09 -0.35 -12.28
C CYS A 93 -5.98 0.80 -12.72
N HIS A 94 -7.29 0.62 -12.58
CA HIS A 94 -8.28 1.63 -12.94
C HIS A 94 -9.34 1.72 -11.84
N ARG A 95 -9.82 2.94 -11.62
CA ARG A 95 -11.00 3.25 -10.80
C ARG A 95 -12.01 4.02 -11.64
N ASN A 96 -13.27 4.02 -11.25
CA ASN A 96 -14.25 4.95 -11.78
C ASN A 96 -14.31 6.19 -10.89
N PRO A 97 -13.83 7.37 -11.32
CA PRO A 97 -13.74 8.54 -10.48
C PRO A 97 -15.08 9.07 -9.94
N ASP A 98 -16.20 8.74 -10.60
CA ASP A 98 -17.54 9.16 -10.18
C ASP A 98 -18.11 8.32 -9.02
N THR A 99 -17.58 7.11 -8.82
CA THR A 99 -18.16 6.13 -7.87
C THR A 99 -17.16 5.54 -6.90
N ASP A 100 -15.88 5.53 -7.26
CA ASP A 100 -14.79 4.98 -6.46
C ASP A 100 -14.03 6.09 -5.74
N GLY A 101 -13.65 5.83 -4.49
CA GLY A 101 -12.83 6.76 -3.71
C GLY A 101 -11.40 6.92 -4.25
N PRO A 102 -10.59 7.80 -3.66
CA PRO A 102 -9.22 8.04 -4.14
C PRO A 102 -8.21 6.99 -3.66
N HIS A 103 -8.48 6.32 -2.54
CA HIS A 103 -7.49 5.52 -1.82
C HIS A 103 -7.13 4.20 -2.51
N VAL A 104 -5.85 3.84 -2.45
CA VAL A 104 -5.37 2.50 -2.78
C VAL A 104 -5.32 1.65 -1.50
N VAL A 105 -5.93 0.47 -1.52
CA VAL A 105 -6.07 -0.42 -0.36
C VAL A 105 -5.34 -1.72 -0.63
N THR A 106 -4.24 -1.99 0.08
CA THR A 106 -3.56 -3.30 0.06
C THR A 106 -4.40 -4.33 0.84
N GLY A 107 -4.95 -5.34 0.16
CA GLY A 107 -5.82 -6.33 0.79
C GLY A 107 -6.74 -7.07 -0.19
N PRO A 108 -7.68 -7.90 0.29
CA PRO A 108 -7.94 -8.22 1.71
C PRO A 108 -7.02 -9.30 2.30
N ILE A 109 -6.84 -9.25 3.62
CA ILE A 109 -6.01 -10.18 4.40
C ILE A 109 -6.92 -10.97 5.33
N ALA A 110 -6.83 -12.29 5.28
CA ALA A 110 -7.64 -13.17 6.11
C ALA A 110 -7.10 -13.28 7.54
N VAL A 111 -8.02 -13.28 8.51
CA VAL A 111 -7.76 -13.75 9.88
C VAL A 111 -8.63 -15.00 10.07
N PRO A 112 -8.08 -16.22 9.94
CA PRO A 112 -8.89 -17.45 9.86
C PRO A 112 -9.75 -17.71 11.09
N GLU A 113 -9.33 -17.21 12.25
CA GLU A 113 -10.03 -17.36 13.53
C GLU A 113 -11.21 -16.39 13.69
N ALA A 114 -11.35 -15.38 12.82
CA ALA A 114 -12.36 -14.34 12.95
C ALA A 114 -13.71 -14.76 12.37
N HIS A 115 -14.77 -14.55 13.14
CA HIS A 115 -16.15 -14.85 12.79
C HIS A 115 -17.04 -13.58 12.88
N PRO A 116 -18.20 -13.54 12.20
CA PRO A 116 -19.14 -12.43 12.33
C PRO A 116 -19.56 -12.21 13.79
N GLY A 117 -19.36 -10.98 14.28
CA GLY A 117 -19.61 -10.61 15.68
C GLY A 117 -18.34 -10.46 16.52
N ASP A 118 -17.21 -10.97 16.03
CA ASP A 118 -15.91 -10.78 16.68
C ASP A 118 -15.36 -9.35 16.48
N LEU A 119 -14.45 -8.95 17.36
CA LEU A 119 -13.67 -7.73 17.25
C LEU A 119 -12.23 -8.07 16.82
N LEU A 120 -11.77 -7.44 15.74
CA LEU A 120 -10.36 -7.44 15.38
C LEU A 120 -9.65 -6.27 16.04
N ALA A 121 -8.72 -6.55 16.95
CA ALA A 121 -7.81 -5.55 17.50
C ALA A 121 -6.53 -5.51 16.67
N ILE A 122 -6.21 -4.34 16.12
CA ILE A 122 -4.99 -4.09 15.34
C ILE A 122 -4.11 -3.13 16.13
N THR A 123 -2.88 -3.53 16.41
CA THR A 123 -1.88 -2.69 17.09
C THR A 123 -0.75 -2.37 16.11
N PRO A 124 -0.61 -1.11 15.65
CA PRO A 124 0.56 -0.71 14.88
C PRO A 124 1.83 -0.82 15.74
N THR A 125 2.75 -1.71 15.38
CA THR A 125 4.01 -1.89 16.12
C THR A 125 5.14 -1.05 15.53
N THR A 126 5.16 -0.86 14.21
CA THR A 126 6.12 -0.02 13.49
C THR A 126 5.42 0.70 12.33
N LEU A 127 5.72 1.98 12.15
CA LEU A 127 5.36 2.76 10.96
C LEU A 127 6.62 3.37 10.37
N ALA A 128 6.99 2.94 9.16
CA ALA A 128 8.15 3.42 8.45
C ALA A 128 7.70 4.19 7.20
N PRO A 129 7.93 5.52 7.13
CA PRO A 129 7.69 6.27 5.90
C PRO A 129 8.51 5.67 4.75
N ARG A 130 7.83 5.32 3.64
CA ARG A 130 8.50 4.76 2.45
C ARG A 130 9.18 5.83 1.59
N PHE A 131 8.83 7.08 1.85
CA PHE A 131 9.47 8.29 1.35
C PHE A 131 10.00 9.11 2.54
N PRO A 132 11.14 9.82 2.44
CA PRO A 132 11.68 10.58 3.54
C PRO A 132 10.78 11.80 3.78
N THR A 133 10.19 11.89 4.97
CA THR A 133 9.56 13.13 5.42
C THR A 133 10.67 14.05 5.95
N VAL A 134 10.81 15.23 5.37
CA VAL A 134 11.64 16.32 5.91
C VAL A 134 11.08 16.83 7.24
#